data_AF-A0A2T0S0H2-F1
#
_entry.id   AF-A0A2T0S0H2-F1
#
_cell.length_a   1.000
_cell.length_b   1.000
_cell.length_c   1.000
_cell.angle_alpha   90.00
_cell.angle_beta   90.00
_cell.angle_gamma   90.00
#
_symmetry.space_group_name_H-M   'P 1'
#
loop_
_entity.id
_entity.type
_entity.pdbx_description
1 polymer ?
#
loop_
_entity_poly.entity_id
_entity_poly.type
_entity_poly.pdbx_seq_one_letter_code
_entity_poly.pdbx_strand_id
1 'polypeptide(L)' 'MTATDTTASTLLVAIDISKHRHEVLIGVPGKKRRRRLTITNTLDDFRRLAAILVDYGLPVRIGFEATGNYHRPLAHHLG' A
#
# COMPACT_ATOMS: atom_id res chain seq x y z
N MET A 1 -7.40 10.47 33.30
CA MET A 1 -7.48 9.31 32.39
C MET A 1 -6.50 9.53 31.25
N THR A 2 -5.34 8.89 31.29
CA THR A 2 -4.38 8.89 30.19
C THR A 2 -4.87 7.90 29.14
N ALA A 3 -5.32 8.39 27.99
CA ALA A 3 -5.70 7.53 26.87
C ALA A 3 -4.46 6.77 26.38
N THR A 4 -4.47 5.45 26.53
CA THR A 4 -3.45 4.58 25.94
C THR A 4 -3.84 4.39 24.48
N ASP A 5 -3.35 5.29 23.62
CA ASP A 5 -3.59 5.24 22.18
C ASP A 5 -2.80 4.08 21.58
N THR A 6 -3.34 2.86 21.73
CA THR A 6 -2.72 1.65 21.20
C THR A 6 -3.01 1.63 19.71
N THR A 7 -2.14 2.27 18.91
CA THR A 7 -2.24 2.18 17.45
C THR A 7 -2.17 0.70 17.07
N ALA A 8 -3.23 0.16 16.49
CA ALA A 8 -3.28 -1.22 16.06
C ALA A 8 -2.08 -1.53 15.14
N SER A 9 -1.51 -2.73 15.26
CA SER A 9 -0.42 -3.19 14.40
C SER A 9 -0.89 -3.15 12.94
N THR A 10 -0.41 -2.15 12.18
CA THR A 10 -0.92 -1.78 10.86
C THR A 10 0.17 -1.94 9.81
N LEU A 11 -0.14 -2.60 8.70
CA LEU A 11 0.72 -2.67 7.53
C LEU A 11 0.78 -1.28 6.86
N LEU A 12 1.97 -0.68 6.81
CA LEU A 12 2.18 0.60 6.16
C LEU A 12 2.62 0.36 4.71
N VAL A 13 1.91 0.95 3.76
CA VAL A 13 2.20 0.82 2.34
C VAL A 13 2.43 2.21 1.74
N ALA A 14 3.60 2.44 1.18
CA ALA A 14 3.90 3.64 0.41
C ALA A 14 3.94 3.28 -1.08
N ILE A 15 3.27 4.07 -1.91
CA ILE A 15 3.18 3.83 -3.34
C ILE A 15 3.58 5.11 -4.07
N ASP A 16 4.72 5.06 -4.75
CA ASP A 16 5.16 6.09 -5.69
C ASP A 16 4.51 5.83 -7.05
N ILE A 17 3.64 6.75 -7.45
CA ILE A 17 2.78 6.62 -8.63
C ILE A 17 3.46 7.27 -9.83
N SER A 18 3.81 6.48 -10.85
CA SER A 18 4.15 6.97 -12.20
C SER A 18 3.12 6.53 -13.26
N LYS A 19 3.25 7.03 -14.49
CA LYS A 19 2.30 6.79 -15.60
C LYS A 19 2.04 5.31 -15.89
N HIS A 20 3.10 4.52 -15.99
CA HIS A 20 3.04 3.12 -16.46
C HIS A 20 3.31 2.09 -15.38
N ARG A 21 4.07 2.48 -14.35
CA ARG A 21 4.49 1.61 -13.25
C ARG A 21 4.39 2.36 -11.94
N HIS A 22 4.15 1.65 -10.85
CA HIS A 22 4.15 2.18 -9.50
C HIS A 22 5.14 1.39 -8.66
N GLU A 23 5.92 2.11 -7.86
CA GLU A 23 6.87 1.52 -6.93
C GLU A 23 6.19 1.40 -5.56
N VAL A 24 6.08 0.18 -5.06
CA VAL A 24 5.39 -0.12 -3.80
C VAL A 24 6.40 -0.54 -2.76
N LEU A 25 6.30 0.06 -1.58
CA LEU A 25 7.08 -0.29 -0.40
C LEU A 25 6.14 -0.68 0.74
N ILE A 26 6.30 -1.91 1.24
CA ILE A 26 5.49 -2.48 2.32
C ILE A 26 6.34 -2.57 3.59
N GLY A 27 5.90 -1.85 4.62
CA GLY A 27 6.43 -1.88 5.99
C GLY A 27 5.54 -2.71 6.90
N VAL A 28 6.04 -3.88 7.32
CA VAL A 28 5.36 -4.75 8.29
C VAL A 28 5.76 -4.33 9.70
N PRO A 29 4.80 -4.14 10.64
CA PRO A 29 5.10 -3.87 12.05
C PRO A 29 6.10 -4.86 12.64
N GLY A 30 7.05 -4.35 13.43
CA GLY A 30 8.08 -5.16 14.07
C GLY A 30 9.17 -5.71 13.13
N LYS A 31 9.08 -5.51 11.81
CA LYS A 31 10.13 -5.92 10.86
C LYS A 31 10.97 -4.72 10.42
N LYS A 32 12.29 -4.86 10.56
CA LYS A 32 13.26 -3.83 10.09
C LYS A 32 13.33 -3.74 8.57
N ARG A 33 13.15 -4.87 7.86
CA ARG A 33 13.18 -4.92 6.39
C ARG A 33 11.80 -4.61 5.82
N ARG A 34 11.79 -3.75 4.81
CA ARG A 34 10.61 -3.45 3.99
C ARG A 34 10.63 -4.31 2.73
N ARG A 35 9.47 -4.77 2.28
CA ARG A 35 9.34 -5.48 1.00
C ARG A 35 9.08 -4.44 -0.10
N ARG A 36 9.81 -4.52 -1.21
CA ARG A 36 9.58 -3.68 -2.38
C ARG A 36 9.02 -4.53 -3.53
N LEU A 37 8.11 -3.97 -4.31
CA LEU A 37 7.72 -4.52 -5.60
C LEU A 37 7.33 -3.39 -6.57
N THR A 38 7.43 -3.68 -7.86
CA THR A 38 6.92 -2.81 -8.93
C THR A 38 5.64 -3.43 -9.47
N ILE A 39 4.61 -2.61 -9.66
CA ILE A 39 3.38 -2.99 -10.35
C ILE A 39 3.17 -2.10 -11.56
N THR A 40 2.47 -2.58 -12.57
CA THR A 40 2.04 -1.78 -13.72
C THR A 40 0.71 -1.08 -13.43
N ASN A 41 0.41 -0.02 -14.18
CA ASN A 41 -0.89 0.66 -14.15
C ASN A 41 -1.94 -0.16 -14.91
N THR A 42 -2.22 -1.38 -14.43
CA THR A 42 -3.18 -2.33 -15.01
C THR A 42 -3.99 -3.00 -13.91
N LEU A 43 -5.21 -3.41 -14.24
CA LEU A 43 -6.13 -4.02 -13.27
C LEU A 43 -5.60 -5.34 -12.69
N ASP A 44 -4.90 -6.14 -13.49
CA ASP A 44 -4.37 -7.42 -13.03
C ASP A 44 -3.28 -7.25 -11.97
N ASP A 45 -2.41 -6.27 -12.15
CA ASP A 45 -1.39 -5.94 -11.16
C ASP A 45 -2.00 -5.25 -9.91
N PHE A 46 -3.11 -4.52 -10.05
CA PHE A 46 -3.84 -3.99 -8.89
C PHE A 46 -4.44 -5.11 -8.04
N ARG A 47 -5.08 -6.11 -8.68
CA ARG A 47 -5.59 -7.31 -8.01
C ARG A 47 -4.47 -8.09 -7.33
N ARG A 48 -3.33 -8.23 -8.01
CA ARG A 48 -2.14 -8.87 -7.44
C ARG A 48 -1.63 -8.13 -6.20
N LEU A 49 -1.58 -6.81 -6.24
CA LEU A 49 -1.21 -6.01 -5.06
C LEU A 49 -2.22 -6.23 -3.93
N ALA A 50 -3.52 -6.13 -4.20
CA ALA A 50 -4.56 -6.34 -3.19
C ALA A 50 -4.45 -7.72 -2.53
N ALA A 51 -4.27 -8.78 -3.31
CA ALA A 51 -4.08 -10.14 -2.80
C ALA A 51 -2.84 -10.25 -1.88
N ILE A 52 -1.72 -9.64 -2.27
CA ILE A 52 -0.51 -9.59 -1.44
C ILE A 52 -0.78 -8.88 -0.10
N LEU A 53 -1.53 -7.77 -0.12
CA LEU A 53 -1.82 -6.99 1.08
C LEU A 53 -2.78 -7.73 2.03
N VAL A 54 -3.79 -8.41 1.49
CA VAL A 54 -4.73 -9.24 2.26
C VAL A 54 -4.05 -10.42 2.95
N ASP A 55 -3.07 -11.05 2.30
CA ASP A 55 -2.32 -12.20 2.84
C ASP A 55 -1.55 -11.87 4.15
N TYR A 56 -1.25 -10.59 4.41
CA TYR A 56 -0.66 -10.19 5.69
C TYR A 56 -1.61 -10.30 6.88
N GLY A 57 -2.94 -10.34 6.66
CA GLY A 57 -3.94 -10.46 7.73
C GLY A 57 -3.94 -9.30 8.74
N LEU A 58 -3.43 -8.13 8.34
CA LEU A 58 -3.33 -6.93 9.18
C LEU A 58 -4.15 -5.78 8.56
N PRO A 59 -4.65 -4.84 9.38
CA PRO A 59 -5.13 -3.56 8.87
C PRO A 59 -4.07 -2.91 7.97
N VAL A 60 -4.48 -2.35 6.85
CA VAL A 60 -3.58 -1.75 5.86
C VAL A 60 -3.81 -0.24 5.81
N ARG A 61 -2.73 0.53 5.87
CA ARG A 61 -2.76 1.98 5.65
C ARG A 61 -1.84 2.34 4.49
N ILE A 62 -2.44 2.94 3.47
CA ILE A 62 -1.79 3.21 2.18
C ILE A 62 -1.60 4.72 2.04
N GLY A 63 -0.39 5.13 1.64
CA GLY A 63 -0.06 6.49 1.23
C GLY A 63 0.36 6.51 -0.24
N PHE A 64 -0.19 7.45 -1.01
CA PHE A 64 0.18 7.68 -2.40
C PHE A 64 1.08 8.91 -2.51
N GLU A 65 2.23 8.76 -3.17
CA GLU A 65 2.96 9.88 -3.75
C GLU A 65 2.48 10.01 -5.20
N ALA A 66 1.54 10.94 -5.42
CA ALA A 66 0.80 11.02 -6.66
C ALA A 66 1.56 11.80 -7.75
N THR A 67 1.70 11.21 -8.94
CA THR A 67 2.02 11.95 -10.17
C THR A 67 0.77 12.13 -11.01
N GLY A 68 0.32 13.38 -11.19
CA GLY A 68 -0.88 13.71 -11.96
C GLY A 68 -2.11 12.91 -11.50
N ASN A 69 -2.90 12.41 -12.46
CA ASN A 69 -4.14 11.67 -12.19
C ASN A 69 -3.98 10.14 -12.24
N TYR A 70 -2.75 9.62 -12.37
CA TYR A 70 -2.51 8.18 -12.54
C TYR A 70 -2.82 7.34 -11.30
N HIS A 71 -2.99 7.98 -10.14
CA HIS A 71 -3.38 7.31 -8.89
C HIS A 71 -4.87 6.92 -8.89
N ARG A 72 -5.73 7.57 -9.69
CA ARG A 72 -7.19 7.39 -9.62
C ARG A 72 -7.64 5.94 -9.84
N PRO A 73 -7.15 5.20 -10.84
CA PRO A 73 -7.57 3.81 -11.05
C PRO A 73 -7.20 2.91 -9.86
N LEU A 74 -6.00 3.07 -9.33
CA LEU A 74 -5.52 2.29 -8.19
C LEU A 74 -6.27 2.65 -6.90
N ALA A 75 -6.47 3.95 -6.63
CA ALA A 75 -7.22 4.42 -5.48
C ALA A 75 -8.68 3.95 -5.52
N HIS A 76 -9.33 3.97 -6.69
CA HIS A 76 -10.67 3.42 -6.87
C HIS A 76 -10.72 1.89 -6.67
N HIS A 77 -9.65 1.17 -7.01
CA HIS A 77 -9.61 -0.27 -6.79
C HIS A 77 -9.40 -0.66 -5.31
N LEU A 78 -8.68 0.18 -4.55
CA LEU A 78 -8.30 -0.09 -3.15
C LEU A 78 -9.22 0.56 -2.10
N GLY A 79 -10.02 1.56 -2.47
CA GLY A 79 -11.00 2.22 -1.61
C GLY A 79 -12.33 1.47 -1.58
#